data_AF-A0A1B7UN55-F1
#
_entry.id   AF-A0A1B7UN55-F1
#
_cell.length_a   1.000
_cell.length_b   1.000
_cell.length_c   1.000
_cell.angle_alpha   90.00
_cell.angle_beta   90.00
_cell.angle_gamma   90.00
#
_symmetry.space_group_name_H-M   'P 1'
#
loop_
_entity.id
_entity.type
_entity.pdbx_description
1 polymer ?
#
loop_
_entity_poly.entity_id
_entity_poly.type
_entity_poly.pdbx_seq_one_letter_code
_entity_poly.pdbx_strand_id
1 'polypeptide(L)'
;MDNPISSIEFKVDPTDHQRLSLLCGPFDDHIRQIERHFRVQLSFRDDKFRLLGLTAQVPLVQQLVEQLYAETLSPAGKLVPLTAEQVHLAMSGIDHPATLIQVDEQAQEVSIKTKKGMIKGRNPNQSRYVANILRHDVTFGIGPAGTGKTYLAVACAVDALEKNQVRRIVLTRPAVEAGEKLGFLPGDLAQKVDPYLRPLYDALFDMLGFEKVEKYLERGTIEIAPLAYMRGRTLSDAFIILDESQNTTVEQMKMFLTRIGFNSKAVITGDVTQVDLPRGTYSGLKHAIDVLSEVDALSFNYFVAKDVVRHPVVQKIVIAYEAFEAAAAVRKQAEKEAALLAQATANAAATVVVPSSPDTAGAKPASRRKTVTKAADTETP
;
A
#
# COMPACT_ATOMS: atom_id res chain seq x y z
N MET A 1 7.97 -20.11 12.76
CA MET A 1 8.74 -18.99 13.33
C MET A 1 8.03 -18.60 14.59
N ASP A 2 8.64 -18.90 15.73
CA ASP A 2 8.02 -18.65 17.03
C ASP A 2 7.92 -17.15 17.25
N ASN A 3 6.78 -16.70 17.75
CA ASN A 3 6.49 -15.29 17.96
C ASN A 3 6.67 -15.03 19.47
N PRO A 4 7.88 -14.65 19.93
CA PRO A 4 8.19 -14.63 21.36
C PRO A 4 7.27 -13.64 22.08
N ILE A 5 6.73 -14.09 23.21
CA ILE A 5 6.02 -13.23 24.16
C ILE A 5 7.07 -12.66 25.12
N SER A 6 7.07 -11.35 25.29
CA SER A 6 7.91 -10.66 26.26
C SER A 6 7.07 -9.85 27.23
N SER A 7 7.65 -9.53 28.40
CA SER A 7 7.04 -8.67 29.39
C SER A 7 8.05 -7.64 29.87
N ILE A 8 7.58 -6.40 30.06
CA ILE A 8 8.35 -5.30 30.62
C ILE A 8 7.57 -4.61 31.73
N GLU A 9 8.29 -3.97 32.64
CA GLU A 9 7.74 -3.04 33.62
C GLU A 9 8.42 -1.68 33.42
N PHE A 10 7.63 -0.61 33.30
CA PHE A 10 8.12 0.75 33.09
C PHE A 10 7.35 1.75 33.95
N LYS A 11 7.91 2.96 34.08
CA LYS A 11 7.31 4.11 34.78
C LYS A 11 7.24 5.30 33.84
N VAL A 12 6.29 6.19 34.11
CA VAL A 12 6.21 7.49 33.43
C VAL A 12 6.65 8.60 34.40
N ASP A 13 7.54 9.47 33.91
CA ASP A 13 8.13 10.55 34.69
C ASP A 13 7.77 11.93 34.10
N PRO A 14 7.54 12.97 34.95
CA PRO A 14 7.38 12.88 36.40
C PRO A 14 6.06 12.17 36.76
N THR A 15 6.07 11.32 37.78
CA THR A 15 4.87 10.61 38.26
C THR A 15 3.86 11.58 38.90
N ASP A 16 2.63 11.62 38.37
CA ASP A 16 1.52 12.45 38.86
C ASP A 16 0.21 11.65 38.78
N HIS A 17 -0.42 11.41 39.94
CA HIS A 17 -1.63 10.60 40.05
C HIS A 17 -2.82 11.18 39.28
N GLN A 18 -2.92 12.51 39.12
CA GLN A 18 -4.01 13.12 38.34
C GLN A 18 -3.83 12.84 36.85
N ARG A 19 -2.59 12.97 36.34
CA ARG A 19 -2.25 12.66 34.95
C ARG A 19 -2.40 11.18 34.64
N LEU A 20 -1.99 10.30 35.57
CA LEU A 20 -2.19 8.85 35.46
C LEU A 20 -3.68 8.46 35.39
N SER A 21 -4.53 9.12 36.17
CA SER A 21 -5.99 8.93 36.08
C SER A 21 -6.59 9.41 34.76
N LEU A 22 -6.09 10.50 34.17
CA LEU A 22 -6.53 10.98 32.85
C LEU A 22 -6.05 10.06 31.71
N LEU A 23 -4.85 9.52 31.83
CA LEU A 23 -4.29 8.54 30.91
C LEU A 23 -5.13 7.25 30.88
N CYS A 24 -5.45 6.67 32.03
CA CYS A 24 -6.25 5.45 32.10
C CYS A 24 -7.69 5.66 31.60
N GLY A 25 -8.23 6.87 31.79
CA GLY A 25 -9.58 7.24 31.39
C GLY A 25 -10.67 6.69 32.34
N PRO A 26 -11.95 7.02 32.09
CA PRO A 26 -13.05 6.53 32.91
C PRO A 26 -13.12 5.00 32.89
N PHE A 27 -13.09 4.37 34.06
CA PHE A 27 -13.10 2.90 34.21
C PHE A 27 -12.01 2.18 33.38
N ASP A 28 -10.83 2.77 33.23
CA ASP A 28 -9.69 2.21 32.48
C ASP A 28 -9.98 1.98 30.97
N ASP A 29 -10.96 2.68 30.40
CA ASP A 29 -11.41 2.41 29.02
C ASP A 29 -10.32 2.67 27.98
N HIS A 30 -9.43 3.66 28.19
CA HIS A 30 -8.29 3.91 27.30
C HIS A 30 -7.29 2.74 27.32
N ILE A 31 -7.00 2.19 28.50
CA ILE A 31 -6.13 1.01 28.65
C ILE A 31 -6.72 -0.18 27.90
N ARG A 32 -8.02 -0.46 28.10
CA ARG A 32 -8.72 -1.53 27.38
C ARG A 32 -8.78 -1.31 25.87
N GLN A 33 -8.81 -0.06 25.40
CA GLN A 33 -8.73 0.29 23.99
C GLN A 33 -7.38 -0.14 23.40
N ILE A 34 -6.28 0.20 24.08
CA ILE A 34 -4.90 -0.15 23.71
C ILE A 34 -4.69 -1.67 23.73
N GLU A 35 -5.14 -2.36 24.78
CA GLU A 35 -5.08 -3.82 24.88
C GLU A 35 -5.78 -4.52 23.71
N ARG A 36 -7.01 -4.11 23.37
CA ARG A 36 -7.79 -4.70 22.27
C ARG A 36 -7.15 -4.49 20.90
N HIS A 37 -6.58 -3.29 20.68
CA HIS A 37 -6.02 -2.90 19.39
C HIS A 37 -4.70 -3.65 19.13
N PHE A 38 -3.73 -3.56 20.05
CA PHE A 38 -2.44 -4.24 19.89
C PHE A 38 -2.45 -5.71 20.31
N ARG A 39 -3.53 -6.23 20.88
CA ARG A 39 -3.62 -7.61 21.43
C ARG A 39 -2.58 -7.91 22.51
N VAL A 40 -2.34 -6.91 23.36
CA VAL A 40 -1.44 -6.97 24.52
C VAL A 40 -2.24 -6.98 25.82
N GLN A 41 -1.60 -7.35 26.93
CA GLN A 41 -2.12 -7.11 28.27
C GLN A 41 -1.34 -5.96 28.91
N LEU A 42 -2.04 -4.93 29.39
CA LEU A 42 -1.47 -3.73 29.99
C LEU A 42 -2.13 -3.50 31.35
N SER A 43 -1.34 -3.58 32.41
CA SER A 43 -1.82 -3.42 33.79
C SER A 43 -1.06 -2.31 34.50
N PHE A 44 -1.78 -1.51 35.30
CA PHE A 44 -1.23 -0.40 36.07
C PHE A 44 -1.38 -0.66 37.57
N ARG A 45 -0.28 -0.66 38.31
CA ARG A 45 -0.22 -0.82 39.79
C ARG A 45 1.02 -0.11 40.34
N ASP A 46 0.93 0.48 41.52
CA ASP A 46 2.06 1.06 42.28
C ASP A 46 2.95 2.01 41.46
N ASP A 47 2.31 2.88 40.67
CA ASP A 47 2.92 3.81 39.72
C ASP A 47 3.83 3.15 38.66
N LYS A 48 3.52 1.90 38.30
CA LYS A 48 4.18 1.13 37.24
C LYS A 48 3.15 0.61 36.23
N PHE A 49 3.53 0.67 34.96
CA PHE A 49 2.88 -0.08 33.90
C PHE A 49 3.62 -1.39 33.69
N ARG A 50 2.88 -2.49 33.71
CA ARG A 50 3.35 -3.82 33.33
C ARG A 50 2.65 -4.25 32.05
N LEU A 51 3.46 -4.48 31.03
CA LEU A 51 3.04 -4.82 29.68
C LEU A 51 3.48 -6.25 29.35
N LEU A 52 2.61 -7.01 28.70
CA LEU A 52 2.83 -8.37 28.21
C LEU A 52 2.27 -8.49 26.79
N GLY A 53 3.08 -8.96 25.84
CA GLY A 53 2.65 -9.08 24.45
C GLY A 53 3.69 -9.71 23.56
N LEU A 54 3.45 -9.70 22.25
CA LEU A 54 4.46 -10.10 21.26
C LEU A 54 5.63 -9.11 21.29
N THR A 55 6.87 -9.61 21.22
CA THR A 55 8.08 -8.77 21.33
C THR A 55 8.12 -7.59 20.36
N ALA A 56 7.53 -7.72 19.17
CA ALA A 56 7.43 -6.62 18.20
C ALA A 56 6.49 -5.47 18.62
N GLN A 57 5.49 -5.74 19.48
CA GLN A 57 4.45 -4.77 19.88
C GLN A 57 4.74 -4.11 21.23
N VAL A 58 5.49 -4.79 22.10
CA VAL A 58 5.86 -4.29 23.43
C VAL A 58 6.50 -2.89 23.42
N PRO A 59 7.54 -2.58 22.61
CA PRO A 59 8.13 -1.23 22.59
C PRO A 59 7.18 -0.17 22.00
N LEU A 60 6.34 -0.55 21.02
CA LEU A 60 5.37 0.36 20.38
C LEU A 60 4.29 0.81 21.37
N VAL A 61 3.77 -0.11 22.18
CA VAL A 61 2.77 0.19 23.20
C VAL A 61 3.37 0.99 24.37
N GLN A 62 4.63 0.73 24.75
CA GLN A 62 5.32 1.58 25.73
C GLN A 62 5.39 3.04 25.25
N GLN A 63 5.85 3.27 24.02
CA GLN A 63 5.94 4.61 23.43
C GLN A 63 4.57 5.31 23.35
N LEU A 64 3.50 4.58 23.01
CA LEU A 64 2.14 5.12 23.02
C LEU A 64 1.72 5.59 24.42
N VAL A 65 1.98 4.79 25.46
CA VAL A 65 1.61 5.14 26.84
C VAL A 65 2.38 6.36 27.32
N GLU A 66 3.67 6.47 26.98
CA GLU A 66 4.51 7.64 27.27
C GLU A 66 4.04 8.90 26.51
N GLN A 67 3.66 8.77 25.23
CA GLN A 67 3.12 9.87 24.42
C GLN A 67 1.78 10.37 24.98
N LEU A 68 0.82 9.47 25.21
CA LEU A 68 -0.48 9.83 25.78
C LEU A 68 -0.32 10.46 27.18
N TYR A 69 0.66 10.00 27.97
CA TYR A 69 0.99 10.64 29.24
C TYR A 69 1.49 12.08 29.06
N ALA A 70 2.31 12.36 28.05
CA ALA A 70 2.74 13.72 27.72
C ALA A 70 1.54 14.60 27.29
N GLU A 71 0.63 14.07 26.47
CA GLU A 71 -0.57 14.78 25.99
C GLU A 71 -1.55 15.17 27.11
N THR A 72 -1.51 14.52 28.28
CA THR A 72 -2.29 14.97 29.47
C THR A 72 -1.87 16.35 30.00
N LEU A 73 -0.74 16.91 29.55
CA LEU A 73 -0.21 18.20 29.99
C LEU A 73 0.00 19.14 28.80
N SER A 74 -0.75 20.24 28.78
CA SER A 74 -0.57 21.30 27.77
C SER A 74 0.78 22.03 27.92
N PRO A 75 1.29 22.69 26.85
CA PRO A 75 2.50 23.53 26.92
C PRO A 75 2.42 24.69 27.94
N ALA A 76 1.21 25.02 28.42
CA ALA A 76 0.97 26.01 29.47
C ALA A 76 0.86 25.40 30.88
N GLY A 77 1.24 24.13 31.07
CA GLY A 77 1.23 23.44 32.37
C GLY A 77 -0.17 23.08 32.91
N LYS A 78 -1.22 23.20 32.10
CA LYS A 78 -2.58 22.80 32.49
C LYS A 78 -2.85 21.35 32.10
N LEU A 79 -3.54 20.62 32.99
CA LEU A 79 -4.06 19.29 32.72
C LEU A 79 -5.12 19.33 31.61
N VAL A 80 -5.03 18.38 30.68
CA VAL A 80 -5.96 18.19 29.56
C VAL A 80 -6.50 16.76 29.63
N PRO A 81 -7.83 16.56 29.69
CA PRO A 81 -8.40 15.21 29.63
C PRO A 81 -8.28 14.67 28.20
N LEU A 82 -7.80 13.43 28.08
CA LEU A 82 -7.80 12.70 26.81
C LEU A 82 -9.22 12.23 26.47
N THR A 83 -9.60 12.32 25.20
CA THR A 83 -10.81 11.69 24.66
C THR A 83 -10.50 10.34 24.04
N ALA A 84 -11.48 9.44 24.00
CA ALA A 84 -11.35 8.15 23.32
C ALA A 84 -11.04 8.27 21.81
N GLU A 85 -11.39 9.41 21.19
CA GLU A 85 -11.01 9.74 19.80
C GLU A 85 -9.51 10.07 19.67
N GLN A 86 -8.94 10.81 20.63
CA GLN A 86 -7.50 11.11 20.66
C GLN A 86 -6.68 9.83 20.88
N VAL A 87 -7.10 8.98 21.84
CA VAL A 87 -6.48 7.67 22.07
C VAL A 87 -6.59 6.79 20.82
N HIS A 88 -7.75 6.77 20.15
CA HIS A 88 -7.91 6.05 18.89
C HIS A 88 -6.99 6.57 17.77
N LEU A 89 -6.81 7.88 17.66
CA LEU A 89 -5.95 8.49 16.65
C LEU A 89 -4.46 8.19 16.92
N ALA A 90 -4.02 8.25 18.18
CA ALA A 90 -2.66 7.93 18.59
C ALA A 90 -2.32 6.45 18.33
N MET A 91 -3.21 5.54 18.71
CA MET A 91 -3.13 4.11 18.35
C MET A 91 -2.99 3.90 16.84
N SER A 92 -3.86 4.53 16.05
CA SER A 92 -3.86 4.45 14.58
C SER A 92 -2.59 5.02 13.93
N GLY A 93 -1.77 5.78 14.66
CA GLY A 93 -0.45 6.25 14.20
C GLY A 93 0.66 5.22 14.36
N ILE A 94 0.46 4.19 15.18
CA ILE A 94 1.46 3.20 15.62
C ILE A 94 1.18 1.80 15.04
N ASP A 95 -0.02 1.59 14.49
CA ASP A 95 -0.50 0.35 13.84
C ASP A 95 0.33 -0.10 12.61
N HIS A 96 1.35 0.67 12.23
CA HIS A 96 2.35 0.31 11.22
C HIS A 96 3.70 0.00 11.87
N PRO A 97 4.17 -1.27 11.86
CA PRO A 97 5.52 -1.65 12.32
C PRO A 97 6.60 -1.27 11.29
N ALA A 98 6.50 -0.05 10.74
CA ALA A 98 7.38 0.58 9.76
C ALA A 98 7.44 2.11 10.00
N THR A 99 7.26 2.56 11.25
CA THR A 99 7.23 3.99 11.60
C THR A 99 8.08 4.32 12.84
N LEU A 100 9.26 3.69 12.93
CA LEU A 100 10.43 4.35 13.52
C LEU A 100 11.11 5.22 12.45
N ILE A 101 10.39 6.23 11.97
CA ILE A 101 11.01 7.36 11.28
C ILE A 101 10.82 8.56 12.20
N GLN A 102 11.95 9.11 12.63
CA GLN A 102 12.03 10.25 13.54
C GLN A 102 11.06 11.36 13.12
N VAL A 103 10.38 11.95 14.10
CA VAL A 103 9.59 13.17 13.90
C VAL A 103 10.57 14.30 13.63
N ASP A 104 10.97 14.46 12.37
CA ASP A 104 11.64 15.68 11.93
C ASP A 104 10.59 16.79 11.82
N GLU A 105 10.46 17.57 12.88
CA GLU A 105 9.61 18.77 12.95
C GLU A 105 9.98 19.83 11.89
N GLN A 106 11.08 19.63 11.14
CA GLN A 106 11.54 20.51 10.06
C GLN A 106 10.98 20.14 8.67
N ALA A 107 9.75 19.61 8.62
CA ALA A 107 8.95 19.60 7.40
C ALA A 107 8.52 21.03 7.00
N GLN A 108 9.50 21.86 6.61
CA GLN A 108 9.27 23.18 6.03
C GLN A 108 8.22 23.08 4.92
N GLU A 109 7.35 24.08 4.79
CA GLU A 109 6.39 24.15 3.68
C GLU A 109 7.12 24.31 2.34
N VAL A 110 7.53 23.21 1.72
CA VAL A 110 8.13 23.22 0.40
C VAL A 110 7.04 23.59 -0.61
N SER A 111 7.15 24.80 -1.15
CA SER A 111 6.29 25.31 -2.21
C SER A 111 7.02 25.33 -3.54
N ILE A 112 6.50 24.60 -4.52
CA ILE A 112 7.01 24.61 -5.90
C ILE A 112 6.28 25.73 -6.65
N LYS A 113 7.01 26.63 -7.28
CA LYS A 113 6.41 27.66 -8.17
C LYS A 113 6.30 27.09 -9.58
N THR A 114 5.12 27.15 -10.18
CA THR A 114 4.89 26.83 -11.59
C THR A 114 4.20 28.00 -12.30
N LYS A 115 4.05 27.91 -13.63
CA LYS A 115 3.43 28.98 -14.45
C LYS A 115 1.98 29.29 -14.05
N LYS A 116 1.27 28.34 -13.42
CA LYS A 116 -0.12 28.50 -12.95
C LYS A 116 -0.28 28.84 -11.46
N GLY A 117 0.81 28.87 -10.66
CA GLY A 117 0.77 29.25 -9.25
C GLY A 117 1.75 28.48 -8.38
N MET A 118 1.57 28.53 -7.05
CA MET A 118 2.31 27.68 -6.12
C MET A 118 1.64 26.32 -5.97
N ILE A 119 2.33 25.25 -6.37
CA ILE A 119 1.99 23.87 -6.02
C ILE A 119 2.59 23.61 -4.62
N LYS A 120 1.72 23.39 -3.63
CA LYS A 120 2.07 22.87 -2.30
C LYS A 120 1.37 21.53 -2.07
N GLY A 121 1.91 20.72 -1.17
CA GLY A 121 1.14 19.62 -0.57
C GLY A 121 -0.12 20.17 0.11
N ARG A 122 -1.28 19.56 -0.14
CA ARG A 122 -2.58 19.98 0.41
C ARG A 122 -2.87 19.34 1.77
N ASN A 123 -2.06 18.37 2.19
CA ASN A 123 -2.10 17.73 3.49
C ASN A 123 -0.66 17.41 3.95
N PRO A 124 -0.43 17.11 5.25
CA PRO A 124 0.92 16.88 5.78
C PRO A 124 1.67 15.73 5.08
N ASN A 125 0.96 14.67 4.64
CA ASN A 125 1.60 13.51 4.00
C ASN A 125 2.13 13.87 2.60
N GLN A 126 1.38 14.66 1.83
CA GLN A 126 1.82 15.23 0.55
C GLN A 126 3.01 16.18 0.73
N SER A 127 2.99 17.03 1.77
CA SER A 127 4.12 17.93 2.06
C SER A 127 5.39 17.16 2.45
N ARG A 128 5.24 16.12 3.28
CA ARG A 128 6.34 15.19 3.63
C ARG A 128 6.88 14.44 2.40
N TYR A 129 6.01 14.03 1.48
CA TYR A 129 6.42 13.39 0.23
C TYR A 129 7.25 14.33 -0.67
N VAL A 130 6.82 15.58 -0.84
CA VAL A 130 7.59 16.60 -1.57
C VAL A 130 8.94 16.85 -0.89
N ALA A 131 8.98 16.98 0.44
CA ALA A 131 10.24 17.12 1.18
C ALA A 131 11.17 15.91 1.01
N ASN A 132 10.63 14.69 1.03
CA ASN A 132 11.39 13.47 0.83
C ASN A 132 12.01 13.38 -0.57
N ILE A 133 11.26 13.75 -1.63
CA ILE A 133 11.77 13.83 -3.00
C ILE A 133 12.97 14.78 -3.12
N LEU A 134 12.94 15.92 -2.43
CA LEU A 134 14.06 16.86 -2.48
C LEU A 134 15.29 16.33 -1.72
N ARG A 135 15.08 15.69 -0.57
CA ARG A 135 16.15 15.22 0.33
C ARG A 135 16.84 13.94 -0.15
N HIS A 136 16.11 12.98 -0.72
CA HIS A 136 16.64 11.68 -1.12
C HIS A 136 16.84 11.58 -2.63
N ASP A 137 17.76 10.73 -3.08
CA ASP A 137 17.97 10.50 -4.52
C ASP A 137 17.02 9.45 -5.09
N VAL A 138 16.42 8.61 -4.23
CA VAL A 138 15.35 7.68 -4.63
C VAL A 138 14.19 7.76 -3.64
N THR A 139 12.98 7.94 -4.17
CA THR A 139 11.75 8.07 -3.38
C THR A 139 10.63 7.20 -3.94
N PHE A 140 9.92 6.47 -3.08
CA PHE A 140 8.76 5.67 -3.43
C PHE A 140 7.48 6.35 -2.94
N GLY A 141 6.59 6.73 -3.87
CA GLY A 141 5.25 7.27 -3.58
C GLY A 141 4.18 6.20 -3.79
N ILE A 142 3.74 5.56 -2.71
CA ILE A 142 2.89 4.36 -2.76
C ILE A 142 1.50 4.67 -2.18
N GLY A 143 0.44 4.37 -2.92
CA GLY A 143 -0.93 4.42 -2.37
C GLY A 143 -2.00 4.79 -3.41
N PRO A 144 -3.24 5.10 -2.96
CA PRO A 144 -4.42 5.21 -3.81
C PRO A 144 -4.31 6.22 -4.98
N ALA A 145 -5.15 6.01 -6.00
CA ALA A 145 -5.32 6.98 -7.08
C ALA A 145 -5.95 8.30 -6.57
N GLY A 146 -5.42 9.45 -7.00
CA GLY A 146 -5.89 10.77 -6.58
C GLY A 146 -5.29 11.32 -5.28
N THR A 147 -4.29 10.63 -4.71
CA THR A 147 -3.45 11.11 -3.60
C THR A 147 -2.42 12.18 -4.02
N GLY A 148 -2.25 12.41 -5.33
CA GLY A 148 -1.31 13.38 -5.89
C GLY A 148 0.10 12.86 -6.13
N LYS A 149 0.40 11.58 -5.81
CA LYS A 149 1.75 10.97 -5.90
C LYS A 149 2.52 11.30 -7.20
N THR A 150 1.91 11.08 -8.37
CA THR A 150 2.56 11.31 -9.68
C THR A 150 2.64 12.81 -10.00
N TYR A 151 1.56 13.56 -9.76
CA TYR A 151 1.50 15.00 -10.05
C TYR A 151 2.52 15.81 -9.22
N LEU A 152 2.66 15.49 -7.93
CA LEU A 152 3.67 16.12 -7.07
C LEU A 152 5.10 15.73 -7.46
N ALA A 153 5.32 14.50 -7.93
CA ALA A 153 6.63 14.09 -8.46
C ALA A 153 7.00 14.85 -9.73
N VAL A 154 6.06 15.00 -10.68
CA VAL A 154 6.27 15.81 -11.90
C VAL A 154 6.52 17.28 -11.55
N ALA A 155 5.84 17.84 -10.55
CA ALA A 155 6.12 19.19 -10.06
C ALA A 155 7.55 19.35 -9.52
N CYS A 156 8.04 18.37 -8.75
CA CYS A 156 9.43 18.36 -8.28
C CYS A 156 10.44 18.25 -9.43
N ALA A 157 10.13 17.44 -10.45
CA ALA A 157 10.97 17.29 -11.64
C ALA A 157 11.09 18.59 -12.44
N VAL A 158 9.96 19.30 -12.62
CA VAL A 158 9.90 20.60 -13.30
C VAL A 158 10.69 21.65 -12.52
N ASP A 159 10.53 21.73 -11.20
CA ASP A 159 11.26 22.66 -10.33
C ASP A 159 12.78 22.42 -10.38
N ALA A 160 13.21 21.16 -10.33
CA ALA A 160 14.62 20.78 -10.45
C ALA A 160 15.21 21.13 -11.82
N LEU A 161 14.42 20.98 -12.90
CA LEU A 161 14.82 21.37 -14.26
C LEU A 161 14.92 22.89 -14.40
N GLU A 162 13.93 23.66 -13.94
CA GLU A 162 13.96 25.12 -14.02
C GLU A 162 15.07 25.74 -13.15
N LYS A 163 15.46 25.08 -12.06
CA LYS A 163 16.62 25.44 -11.22
C LYS A 163 17.96 24.94 -11.78
N ASN A 164 17.99 24.25 -12.92
CA ASN A 164 19.17 23.64 -13.53
C ASN A 164 19.90 22.63 -12.60
N GLN A 165 19.19 22.01 -11.66
CA GLN A 165 19.72 20.94 -10.80
C GLN A 165 19.89 19.63 -11.60
N VAL A 166 18.97 19.41 -12.54
CA VAL A 166 19.04 18.33 -13.55
C VAL A 166 19.04 18.93 -14.95
N ARG A 167 19.57 18.19 -15.93
CA ARG A 167 19.62 18.60 -17.35
C ARG A 167 18.41 18.11 -18.14
N ARG A 168 17.71 17.08 -17.66
CA ARG A 168 16.53 16.49 -18.32
C ARG A 168 15.57 15.83 -17.34
N ILE A 169 14.34 15.65 -17.78
CA ILE A 169 13.32 14.84 -17.10
C ILE A 169 13.06 13.60 -17.96
N VAL A 170 12.98 12.42 -17.34
CA VAL A 170 12.64 11.15 -17.99
C VAL A 170 11.42 10.55 -17.30
N LEU A 171 10.27 10.62 -17.94
CA LEU A 171 9.02 10.04 -17.46
C LEU A 171 8.82 8.68 -18.13
N THR A 172 8.55 7.64 -17.34
CA THR A 172 8.37 6.29 -17.85
C THR A 172 7.26 5.53 -17.13
N ARG A 173 6.60 4.64 -17.87
CA ARG A 173 5.49 3.80 -17.41
C ARG A 173 5.68 2.39 -17.98
N PRO A 174 5.40 1.32 -17.23
CA PRO A 174 5.37 -0.02 -17.80
C PRO A 174 4.21 -0.14 -18.79
N ALA A 175 4.46 -0.78 -19.93
CA ALA A 175 3.39 -1.15 -20.85
C ALA A 175 2.71 -2.42 -20.33
N VAL A 176 1.46 -2.30 -19.89
CA VAL A 176 0.63 -3.43 -19.45
C VAL A 176 -0.73 -3.36 -20.14
N GLU A 177 -1.19 -4.53 -20.61
CA GLU A 177 -2.45 -4.70 -21.33
C GLU A 177 -3.64 -4.69 -20.34
N ALA A 178 -3.96 -3.52 -19.80
CA ALA A 178 -5.07 -3.32 -18.89
C ALA A 178 -6.42 -3.43 -19.63
N GLY A 179 -6.91 -4.66 -19.80
CA GLY A 179 -8.24 -4.98 -20.34
C GLY A 179 -8.32 -5.10 -21.86
N GLU A 180 -7.58 -4.28 -22.61
CA GLU A 180 -7.48 -4.37 -24.07
C GLU A 180 -6.07 -4.81 -24.49
N LYS A 181 -5.95 -5.78 -25.41
CA LYS A 181 -4.64 -6.16 -25.96
C LYS A 181 -4.08 -5.00 -26.76
N LEU A 182 -2.80 -4.67 -26.56
CA LEU A 182 -2.09 -3.57 -27.22
C LEU A 182 -2.09 -3.72 -28.77
N GLY A 183 -2.36 -4.93 -29.26
CA GLY A 183 -2.57 -5.24 -30.67
C GLY A 183 -3.80 -4.60 -31.34
N PHE A 184 -4.82 -4.14 -30.60
CA PHE A 184 -6.09 -3.69 -31.20
C PHE A 184 -6.15 -2.21 -31.63
N LEU A 185 -5.31 -1.33 -31.08
CA LEU A 185 -5.25 0.05 -31.53
C LEU A 185 -4.61 0.12 -32.93
N PRO A 186 -5.25 0.70 -33.96
CA PRO A 186 -4.63 0.87 -35.27
C PRO A 186 -3.53 1.95 -35.19
N GLY A 187 -2.34 1.66 -35.72
CA GLY A 187 -1.23 2.60 -35.72
C GLY A 187 0.14 1.96 -35.49
N ASP A 188 1.17 2.79 -35.48
CA ASP A 188 2.53 2.41 -35.09
C ASP A 188 2.66 2.15 -33.58
N LEU A 189 3.83 1.68 -33.13
CA LEU A 189 4.06 1.35 -31.72
C LEU A 189 3.98 2.58 -30.80
N ALA A 190 4.27 3.79 -31.30
CA ALA A 190 4.18 5.02 -30.50
C ALA A 190 2.70 5.42 -30.31
N GLN A 191 1.92 5.42 -31.38
CA GLN A 191 0.47 5.69 -31.38
C GLN A 191 -0.31 4.72 -30.45
N LYS A 192 0.17 3.48 -30.32
CA LYS A 192 -0.39 2.47 -29.41
C LYS A 192 -0.12 2.74 -27.93
N VAL A 193 1.00 3.38 -27.59
CA VAL A 193 1.41 3.59 -26.19
C VAL A 193 1.08 5.01 -25.70
N ASP A 194 0.94 5.99 -26.60
CA ASP A 194 0.57 7.37 -26.26
C ASP A 194 -0.64 7.52 -25.30
N PRO A 195 -1.76 6.77 -25.44
CA PRO A 195 -2.90 6.90 -24.53
C PRO A 195 -2.55 6.63 -23.06
N TYR A 196 -1.62 5.72 -22.79
CA TYR A 196 -1.17 5.37 -21.43
C TYR A 196 -0.22 6.42 -20.83
N LEU A 197 0.44 7.20 -21.69
CA LEU A 197 1.38 8.25 -21.31
C LEU A 197 0.69 9.63 -21.19
N ARG A 198 -0.51 9.80 -21.76
CA ARG A 198 -1.27 11.06 -21.75
C ARG A 198 -1.39 11.76 -20.38
N PRO A 199 -1.66 11.06 -19.25
CA PRO A 199 -1.71 11.73 -17.94
C PRO A 199 -0.39 12.41 -17.53
N LEU A 200 0.75 11.96 -18.06
CA LEU A 200 2.07 12.56 -17.81
C LEU A 200 2.26 13.83 -18.66
N TYR A 201 1.79 13.82 -19.91
CA TYR A 201 1.72 15.02 -20.76
C TYR A 201 0.82 16.09 -20.14
N ASP A 202 -0.38 15.72 -19.69
CA ASP A 202 -1.34 16.64 -19.08
C ASP A 202 -0.75 17.34 -17.83
N ALA A 203 -0.04 16.59 -16.97
CA ALA A 203 0.65 17.14 -15.81
C ALA A 203 1.75 18.14 -16.19
N LEU A 204 2.54 17.86 -17.24
CA LEU A 204 3.57 18.78 -17.73
C LEU A 204 2.97 20.04 -18.36
N PHE A 205 1.92 19.89 -19.19
CA PHE A 205 1.21 21.01 -19.80
C PHE A 205 0.58 21.92 -18.75
N ASP A 206 0.11 21.37 -17.63
CA ASP A 206 -0.42 22.14 -16.51
C ASP A 206 0.65 23.04 -15.85
N MET A 207 1.89 22.55 -15.73
CA MET A 207 2.97 23.23 -14.99
C MET A 207 3.78 24.21 -15.84
N LEU A 208 4.15 23.80 -17.07
CA LEU A 208 5.04 24.54 -17.97
C LEU A 208 4.29 25.29 -19.09
N GLY A 209 3.10 24.82 -19.45
CA GLY A 209 2.34 25.26 -20.63
C GLY A 209 2.80 24.57 -21.93
N PHE A 210 1.85 24.42 -22.86
CA PHE A 210 1.96 23.63 -24.09
C PHE A 210 3.25 23.87 -24.90
N GLU A 211 3.45 25.10 -25.38
CA GLU A 211 4.60 25.50 -26.22
C GLU A 211 5.97 25.16 -25.61
N LYS A 212 6.08 25.24 -24.27
CA LYS A 212 7.34 24.98 -23.55
C LYS A 212 7.61 23.49 -23.42
N VAL A 213 6.56 22.69 -23.25
CA VAL A 213 6.65 21.22 -23.19
C VAL A 213 7.00 20.65 -24.55
N GLU A 214 6.33 21.06 -25.63
CA GLU A 214 6.66 20.62 -27.00
C GLU A 214 8.14 20.90 -27.33
N LYS A 215 8.59 22.13 -27.12
CA LYS A 215 9.99 22.53 -27.31
C LYS A 215 10.99 21.74 -26.47
N TYR A 216 10.61 21.27 -25.28
CA TYR A 216 11.46 20.41 -24.47
C TYR A 216 11.44 18.94 -24.90
N LEU A 217 10.32 18.44 -25.43
CA LEU A 217 10.21 17.11 -26.03
C LEU A 217 11.04 17.02 -27.31
N GLU A 218 10.90 17.98 -28.24
CA GLU A 218 11.71 18.07 -29.47
C GLU A 218 13.22 18.10 -29.21
N ARG A 219 13.62 18.73 -28.10
CA ARG A 219 15.03 18.85 -27.68
C ARG A 219 15.52 17.66 -26.84
N GLY A 220 14.68 16.69 -26.52
CA GLY A 220 15.01 15.60 -25.58
C GLY A 220 15.34 16.07 -24.16
N THR A 221 14.93 17.29 -23.79
CA THR A 221 15.04 17.83 -22.42
C THR A 221 13.98 17.22 -21.51
N ILE A 222 12.81 16.93 -22.07
CA ILE A 222 11.83 16.03 -21.47
C ILE A 222 11.73 14.82 -22.39
N GLU A 223 11.79 13.63 -21.81
CA GLU A 223 11.58 12.36 -22.51
C GLU A 223 10.42 11.63 -21.84
N ILE A 224 9.42 11.17 -22.60
CA ILE A 224 8.33 10.33 -22.11
C ILE A 224 8.35 9.04 -22.91
N ALA A 225 8.71 7.93 -22.27
CA ALA A 225 9.01 6.68 -22.97
C ALA A 225 8.56 5.42 -22.19
N PRO A 226 8.22 4.31 -22.86
CA PRO A 226 7.89 3.04 -22.20
C PRO A 226 9.09 2.49 -21.43
N LEU A 227 8.85 1.77 -20.31
CA LEU A 227 9.91 1.26 -19.44
C LEU A 227 10.98 0.42 -20.16
N ALA A 228 10.62 -0.27 -21.24
CA ALA A 228 11.55 -1.04 -22.07
C ALA A 228 12.72 -0.18 -22.63
N TYR A 229 12.49 1.12 -22.88
CA TYR A 229 13.47 2.06 -23.42
C TYR A 229 14.54 2.47 -22.41
N MET A 230 14.41 2.08 -21.14
CA MET A 230 15.42 2.31 -20.11
C MET A 230 16.54 1.25 -20.11
N ARG A 231 16.33 0.12 -20.79
CA ARG A 231 17.28 -0.99 -20.83
C ARG A 231 18.62 -0.57 -21.44
N GLY A 232 19.72 -0.90 -20.76
CA GLY A 232 21.08 -0.61 -21.22
C GLY A 232 21.53 0.85 -21.10
N ARG A 233 20.69 1.74 -20.55
CA ARG A 233 21.04 3.16 -20.34
C ARG A 233 21.61 3.41 -18.95
N THR A 234 22.32 4.52 -18.82
CA THR A 234 22.61 5.15 -17.52
C THR A 234 22.00 6.54 -17.53
N LEU A 235 21.13 6.81 -16.57
CA LEU A 235 20.33 8.03 -16.48
C LEU A 235 21.00 8.98 -15.49
N SER A 236 22.14 9.56 -15.91
CA SER A 236 22.83 10.65 -15.20
C SER A 236 22.25 12.02 -15.55
N ASP A 237 22.48 13.01 -14.68
CA ASP A 237 22.02 14.40 -14.76
C ASP A 237 20.51 14.54 -15.02
N ALA A 238 19.69 13.63 -14.45
CA ALA A 238 18.29 13.46 -14.82
C ALA A 238 17.35 13.37 -13.61
N PHE A 239 16.13 13.89 -13.76
CA PHE A 239 15.03 13.56 -12.87
C PHE A 239 14.16 12.48 -13.54
N ILE A 240 14.15 11.28 -12.97
CA ILE A 240 13.45 10.12 -13.52
C ILE A 240 12.19 9.85 -12.72
N ILE A 241 11.06 9.61 -13.39
CA ILE A 241 9.82 9.15 -12.74
C ILE A 241 9.37 7.85 -13.39
N LEU A 242 9.27 6.78 -12.58
CA LEU A 242 8.60 5.54 -12.95
C LEU A 242 7.20 5.56 -12.38
N ASP A 243 6.21 5.84 -13.22
CA ASP A 243 4.80 5.84 -12.82
C ASP A 243 4.16 4.46 -12.98
N GLU A 244 3.12 4.21 -12.17
CA GLU A 244 2.31 2.99 -12.17
C GLU A 244 3.17 1.72 -12.00
N SER A 245 4.19 1.85 -11.15
CA SER A 245 5.23 0.86 -10.90
C SER A 245 4.72 -0.47 -10.31
N GLN A 246 3.50 -0.52 -9.78
CA GLN A 246 2.87 -1.78 -9.38
C GLN A 246 2.73 -2.78 -10.55
N ASN A 247 2.69 -2.24 -11.77
CA ASN A 247 2.59 -2.96 -13.04
C ASN A 247 3.97 -3.31 -13.63
N THR A 248 5.02 -3.33 -12.81
CA THR A 248 6.35 -3.86 -13.18
C THR A 248 6.55 -5.28 -12.65
N THR A 249 7.33 -6.10 -13.35
CA THR A 249 7.89 -7.34 -12.78
C THR A 249 9.11 -7.05 -11.90
N VAL A 250 9.54 -8.04 -11.11
CA VAL A 250 10.76 -7.95 -10.27
C VAL A 250 12.01 -7.64 -11.12
N GLU A 251 12.12 -8.25 -12.30
CA GLU A 251 13.22 -8.02 -13.25
C GLU A 251 13.18 -6.61 -13.82
N GLN A 252 11.99 -6.10 -14.15
CA GLN A 252 11.82 -4.74 -14.67
C GLN A 252 12.15 -3.68 -13.61
N MET A 253 11.74 -3.88 -12.36
CA MET A 253 12.08 -3.00 -11.24
C MET A 253 13.60 -3.00 -10.96
N LYS A 254 14.23 -4.18 -10.88
CA LYS A 254 15.70 -4.30 -10.74
C LYS A 254 16.45 -3.68 -11.92
N MET A 255 15.94 -3.88 -13.14
CA MET A 255 16.49 -3.25 -14.35
C MET A 255 16.46 -1.74 -14.23
N PHE A 256 15.30 -1.16 -13.87
CA PHE A 256 15.08 0.28 -13.72
C PHE A 256 15.98 0.91 -12.64
N LEU A 257 15.95 0.39 -11.41
CA LEU A 257 16.71 0.93 -10.28
C LEU A 257 18.22 0.95 -10.57
N THR A 258 18.73 -0.04 -11.30
CA THR A 258 20.16 -0.08 -11.72
C THR A 258 20.50 0.82 -12.92
N ARG A 259 19.53 1.58 -13.49
CA ARG A 259 19.82 2.60 -14.52
C ARG A 259 20.09 3.98 -13.92
N ILE A 260 19.78 4.21 -12.64
CA ILE A 260 19.92 5.51 -11.98
C ILE A 260 21.40 5.89 -11.96
N GLY A 261 21.75 7.02 -12.58
CA GLY A 261 23.12 7.52 -12.68
C GLY A 261 23.47 8.55 -11.60
N PHE A 262 24.69 9.10 -11.69
CA PHE A 262 25.11 10.20 -10.83
C PHE A 262 24.35 11.50 -11.11
N ASN A 263 24.25 12.35 -10.08
CA ASN A 263 23.56 13.64 -10.13
C ASN A 263 22.11 13.53 -10.66
N SER A 264 21.41 12.49 -10.20
CA SER A 264 20.05 12.17 -10.65
C SER A 264 19.15 11.87 -9.47
N LYS A 265 17.85 12.15 -9.63
CA LYS A 265 16.81 11.77 -8.67
C LYS A 265 15.78 10.87 -9.35
N ALA A 266 15.35 9.83 -8.67
CA ALA A 266 14.36 8.88 -9.15
C ALA A 266 13.14 8.84 -8.22
N VAL A 267 11.95 8.99 -8.78
CA VAL A 267 10.69 8.85 -8.04
C VAL A 267 9.89 7.69 -8.63
N ILE A 268 9.54 6.72 -7.80
CA ILE A 268 8.80 5.53 -8.18
C ILE A 268 7.39 5.65 -7.60
N THR A 269 6.39 5.85 -8.44
CA THR A 269 4.98 5.99 -8.01
C THR A 269 4.17 4.75 -8.35
N GLY A 270 3.24 4.37 -7.48
CA GLY A 270 2.37 3.22 -7.74
C GLY A 270 1.28 3.02 -6.71
N ASP A 271 0.44 2.02 -6.96
CA ASP A 271 -0.62 1.57 -6.05
C ASP A 271 -0.58 0.04 -5.90
N VAL A 272 -0.15 -0.46 -4.75
CA VAL A 272 -0.03 -1.89 -4.48
C VAL A 272 -1.38 -2.65 -4.50
N THR A 273 -2.51 -1.94 -4.54
CA THR A 273 -3.86 -2.52 -4.67
C THR A 273 -4.31 -2.70 -6.12
N GLN A 274 -3.76 -1.95 -7.07
CA GLN A 274 -4.18 -1.91 -8.48
C GLN A 274 -3.16 -2.59 -9.41
N VAL A 275 -2.90 -3.88 -9.17
CA VAL A 275 -1.93 -4.68 -9.96
C VAL A 275 -2.63 -5.33 -11.16
N ASP A 276 -2.33 -4.87 -12.37
CA ASP A 276 -2.86 -5.35 -13.65
C ASP A 276 -2.00 -6.46 -14.29
N LEU A 277 -1.00 -6.96 -13.57
CA LEU A 277 -0.10 -8.02 -14.06
C LEU A 277 -0.84 -9.36 -14.26
N PRO A 278 -0.38 -10.22 -15.20
CA PRO A 278 -0.92 -11.56 -15.37
C PRO A 278 -0.94 -12.37 -14.06
N ARG A 279 -1.99 -13.17 -13.86
CA ARG A 279 -2.15 -14.00 -12.65
C ARG A 279 -0.93 -14.88 -12.40
N GLY A 280 -0.39 -14.79 -11.19
CA GLY A 280 0.81 -15.51 -10.76
C GLY A 280 2.11 -14.70 -10.91
N THR A 281 2.11 -13.57 -11.62
CA THR A 281 3.26 -12.66 -11.66
C THR A 281 3.32 -11.83 -10.38
N TYR A 282 4.47 -11.85 -9.69
CA TYR A 282 4.68 -11.03 -8.50
C TYR A 282 5.09 -9.60 -8.88
N SER A 283 4.50 -8.60 -8.22
CA SER A 283 4.74 -7.19 -8.52
C SER A 283 6.14 -6.76 -8.06
N GLY A 284 6.88 -6.13 -8.96
CA GLY A 284 8.20 -5.56 -8.72
C GLY A 284 8.17 -4.44 -7.65
N LEU A 285 7.08 -3.68 -7.56
CA LEU A 285 6.91 -2.67 -6.49
C LEU A 285 6.79 -3.32 -5.11
N LYS A 286 5.97 -4.38 -4.98
CA LYS A 286 5.84 -5.12 -3.70
C LYS A 286 7.18 -5.72 -3.27
N HIS A 287 7.85 -6.40 -4.20
CA HIS A 287 9.19 -6.94 -3.96
C HIS A 287 10.22 -5.85 -3.59
N ALA A 288 10.13 -4.66 -4.20
CA ALA A 288 11.05 -3.57 -3.88
C ALA A 288 10.82 -3.00 -2.48
N ILE A 289 9.56 -2.88 -2.04
CA ILE A 289 9.22 -2.50 -0.66
C ILE A 289 9.83 -3.50 0.32
N ASP A 290 9.60 -4.79 0.11
CA ASP A 290 10.08 -5.83 1.04
C ASP A 290 11.61 -5.84 1.13
N VAL A 291 12.32 -5.80 -0.01
CA VAL A 291 13.78 -5.99 -0.09
C VAL A 291 14.60 -4.72 0.16
N LEU A 292 14.02 -3.54 -0.04
CA LEU A 292 14.75 -2.25 0.07
C LEU A 292 14.33 -1.42 1.29
N SER A 293 13.48 -1.98 2.17
CA SER A 293 12.98 -1.34 3.39
C SER A 293 14.09 -0.90 4.37
N GLU A 294 15.21 -1.64 4.42
CA GLU A 294 16.36 -1.37 5.30
C GLU A 294 17.44 -0.47 4.66
N VAL A 295 17.18 0.14 3.50
CA VAL A 295 18.18 0.96 2.79
C VAL A 295 17.98 2.45 3.10
N ASP A 296 18.73 2.96 4.08
CA ASP A 296 18.66 4.34 4.61
C ASP A 296 18.69 5.47 3.55
N ALA A 297 19.27 5.22 2.38
CA ALA A 297 19.37 6.20 1.28
C ALA A 297 18.06 6.35 0.47
N LEU A 298 17.07 5.50 0.70
CA LEU A 298 15.77 5.51 -0.01
C LEU A 298 14.69 6.03 0.94
N SER A 299 13.68 6.72 0.41
CA SER A 299 12.50 7.09 1.20
C SER A 299 11.23 6.42 0.68
N PHE A 300 10.38 5.98 1.61
CA PHE A 300 9.08 5.38 1.33
C PHE A 300 7.96 6.23 1.91
N ASN A 301 7.05 6.70 1.05
CA ASN A 301 5.90 7.52 1.42
C ASN A 301 4.61 6.77 1.09
N TYR A 302 3.96 6.26 2.13
CA TYR A 302 2.67 5.59 2.03
C TYR A 302 1.54 6.62 2.16
N PHE A 303 0.68 6.68 1.15
CA PHE A 303 -0.56 7.43 1.14
C PHE A 303 -1.75 6.52 1.44
N VAL A 304 -2.73 7.05 2.17
CA VAL A 304 -3.99 6.35 2.48
C VAL A 304 -5.19 7.10 1.89
N ALA A 305 -6.39 6.51 1.97
CA ALA A 305 -7.60 7.11 1.38
C ALA A 305 -7.89 8.55 1.85
N LYS A 306 -7.54 8.90 3.09
CA LYS A 306 -7.69 10.27 3.64
C LYS A 306 -6.82 11.32 2.94
N ASP A 307 -5.77 10.90 2.24
CA ASP A 307 -4.86 11.79 1.49
C ASP A 307 -5.38 12.09 0.07
N VAL A 308 -6.51 11.49 -0.34
CA VAL A 308 -7.13 11.67 -1.66
C VAL A 308 -7.86 13.02 -1.74
N VAL A 309 -7.22 13.99 -2.40
CA VAL A 309 -7.79 15.33 -2.60
C VAL A 309 -8.44 15.42 -3.97
N ARG A 310 -9.72 15.02 -4.03
CA ARG A 310 -10.60 15.15 -5.20
C ARG A 310 -11.66 16.23 -4.97
N HIS A 311 -12.36 16.63 -6.03
CA HIS A 311 -13.50 17.53 -5.91
C HIS A 311 -14.58 16.93 -4.99
N PRO A 312 -15.27 17.69 -4.10
CA PRO A 312 -16.18 17.14 -3.10
C PRO A 312 -17.32 16.28 -3.67
N VAL A 313 -17.80 16.60 -4.88
CA VAL A 313 -18.80 15.77 -5.59
C VAL A 313 -18.22 14.41 -5.98
N VAL A 314 -16.96 14.37 -6.44
CA VAL A 314 -16.29 13.11 -6.81
C VAL A 314 -16.02 12.25 -5.58
N GLN A 315 -15.66 12.85 -4.43
CA GLN A 315 -15.54 12.11 -3.17
C GLN A 315 -16.89 11.47 -2.77
N LYS A 316 -18.01 12.20 -2.86
CA LYS A 316 -19.36 11.64 -2.60
C LYS A 316 -19.72 10.50 -3.55
N ILE A 317 -19.34 10.59 -4.83
CA ILE A 317 -19.56 9.51 -5.82
C ILE A 317 -18.76 8.27 -5.43
N VAL A 318 -17.46 8.42 -5.12
CA VAL A 318 -16.60 7.29 -4.70
C VAL A 318 -17.17 6.59 -3.47
N ILE A 319 -17.53 7.34 -2.42
CA ILE A 319 -18.13 6.78 -1.19
C ILE A 319 -19.42 6.00 -1.49
N ALA A 320 -20.26 6.47 -2.43
CA ALA A 320 -21.49 5.78 -2.80
C ALA A 320 -21.23 4.44 -3.51
N TYR A 321 -20.19 4.36 -4.36
CA TYR A 321 -19.78 3.10 -4.99
C TYR A 321 -19.11 2.15 -4.00
N GLU A 322 -18.20 2.64 -3.15
CA GLU A 322 -17.54 1.83 -2.09
C GLU A 322 -18.57 1.21 -1.14
N ALA A 323 -19.59 1.96 -0.72
CA ALA A 323 -20.68 1.45 0.11
C ALA A 323 -21.51 0.36 -0.60
N PHE A 324 -21.76 0.51 -1.90
CA PHE A 324 -22.47 -0.50 -2.71
C PHE A 324 -21.64 -1.78 -2.88
N GLU A 325 -20.34 -1.65 -3.19
CA GLU A 325 -19.43 -2.79 -3.34
C GLU A 325 -19.22 -3.54 -2.02
N ALA A 326 -19.09 -2.83 -0.89
CA ALA A 326 -19.01 -3.44 0.44
C ALA A 326 -20.28 -4.24 0.77
N ALA A 327 -21.46 -3.67 0.52
CA ALA A 327 -22.73 -4.38 0.71
C ALA A 327 -22.87 -5.62 -0.20
N ALA A 328 -22.43 -5.51 -1.46
CA ALA A 328 -22.41 -6.63 -2.40
C ALA A 328 -21.42 -7.74 -1.97
N ALA A 329 -20.25 -7.38 -1.44
CA ALA A 329 -19.25 -8.31 -0.93
C ALA A 329 -19.78 -9.08 0.29
N VAL A 330 -20.37 -8.39 1.27
CA VAL A 330 -21.00 -9.02 2.45
C VAL A 330 -22.11 -9.97 2.03
N ARG A 331 -22.99 -9.55 1.11
CA ARG A 331 -24.05 -10.42 0.57
C ARG A 331 -23.49 -11.68 -0.09
N LYS A 332 -22.49 -11.53 -0.97
CA LYS A 332 -21.85 -12.65 -1.68
C LYS A 332 -21.12 -13.60 -0.74
N GLN A 333 -20.62 -13.10 0.39
CA GLN A 333 -20.01 -13.92 1.43
C GLN A 333 -21.06 -14.69 2.24
N ALA A 334 -22.16 -14.05 2.63
CA ALA A 334 -23.30 -14.73 3.27
C ALA A 334 -23.92 -15.81 2.36
N GLU A 335 -24.07 -15.53 1.06
CA GLU A 335 -24.55 -16.52 0.06
C GLU A 335 -23.59 -17.72 -0.05
N LYS A 336 -22.26 -17.50 0.01
CA LYS A 336 -21.26 -18.58 0.05
C LYS A 336 -21.32 -19.39 1.35
N GLU A 337 -21.38 -18.73 2.50
CA GLU A 337 -21.42 -19.38 3.81
C GLU A 337 -22.69 -20.22 3.96
N ALA A 338 -23.84 -19.72 3.50
CA ALA A 338 -25.09 -20.46 3.45
C ALA A 338 -25.01 -21.70 2.53
N ALA A 339 -24.40 -21.56 1.35
CA ALA A 339 -24.20 -22.69 0.44
C ALA A 339 -23.26 -23.77 1.03
N LEU A 340 -22.20 -23.34 1.73
CA LEU A 340 -21.22 -24.24 2.36
C LEU A 340 -21.84 -24.97 3.56
N LEU A 341 -22.66 -24.29 4.37
CA LEU A 341 -23.48 -24.90 5.43
C LEU A 341 -24.50 -25.90 4.87
N ALA A 342 -25.20 -25.58 3.78
CA ALA A 342 -26.14 -26.50 3.13
C ALA A 342 -25.44 -27.75 2.56
N GLN A 343 -24.23 -27.59 2.03
CA GLN A 343 -23.44 -28.71 1.51
C GLN A 343 -22.87 -29.58 2.64
N ALA A 344 -22.48 -28.97 3.78
CA ALA A 344 -22.06 -29.69 4.97
C ALA A 344 -23.20 -30.50 5.62
N THR A 345 -24.41 -29.93 5.72
CA THR A 345 -25.58 -30.66 6.26
C THR A 345 -26.04 -31.78 5.34
N ALA A 346 -25.99 -31.59 4.01
CA ALA A 346 -26.26 -32.66 3.04
C ALA A 346 -25.26 -33.83 3.17
N ASN A 347 -23.97 -33.55 3.30
CA ASN A 347 -22.94 -34.59 3.47
C ASN A 347 -23.07 -35.30 4.84
N ALA A 348 -23.39 -34.58 5.91
CA ALA A 348 -23.66 -35.16 7.22
C ALA A 348 -24.88 -36.11 7.17
N ALA A 349 -25.97 -35.68 6.52
CA ALA A 349 -27.16 -36.52 6.34
C ALA A 349 -26.86 -37.80 5.55
N ALA A 350 -26.04 -37.72 4.50
CA ALA A 350 -25.63 -38.90 3.72
C ALA A 350 -24.77 -39.91 4.51
N THR A 351 -24.09 -39.46 5.58
CA THR A 351 -23.19 -40.31 6.38
C THR A 351 -23.92 -41.11 7.47
N VAL A 352 -25.15 -40.70 7.86
CA VAL A 352 -25.90 -41.29 8.98
C VAL A 352 -26.80 -42.48 8.57
N VAL A 353 -27.02 -42.71 7.28
CA VAL A 353 -28.01 -43.70 6.77
C VAL A 353 -27.43 -45.11 6.54
N VAL A 354 -26.47 -45.54 7.35
CA VAL A 354 -25.97 -46.93 7.34
C VAL A 354 -26.21 -47.61 8.70
N PRO A 355 -27.42 -48.17 8.94
CA PRO A 355 -27.64 -49.04 10.08
C PRO A 355 -27.03 -50.41 9.80
N SER A 356 -25.97 -50.75 10.55
CA SER A 356 -25.43 -52.11 10.59
C SER A 356 -26.42 -53.05 11.28
N SER A 357 -26.86 -54.10 10.57
CA SER A 357 -27.57 -55.26 11.14
C SER A 357 -26.68 -56.52 11.02
N PRO A 358 -26.73 -57.46 11.99
CA PRO A 358 -25.66 -58.44 12.18
C PRO A 358 -25.77 -59.71 11.32
N ASP A 359 -24.69 -60.51 11.39
CA ASP A 359 -24.44 -61.76 10.67
C ASP A 359 -25.63 -62.72 10.49
N THR A 360 -25.76 -63.25 9.27
CA THR A 360 -26.05 -64.68 9.07
C THR A 360 -25.18 -65.25 7.94
N ALA A 361 -24.44 -66.32 8.25
CA ALA A 361 -23.58 -67.02 7.28
C ALA A 361 -24.40 -67.93 6.33
N GLY A 362 -24.01 -68.02 5.06
CA GLY A 362 -24.75 -68.81 4.05
C GLY A 362 -23.98 -69.10 2.76
N ALA A 363 -23.17 -70.17 2.78
CA ALA A 363 -22.62 -70.97 1.67
C ALA A 363 -22.68 -70.51 0.18
N LYS A 364 -21.52 -70.56 -0.50
CA LYS A 364 -21.41 -70.73 -1.96
C LYS A 364 -21.99 -72.10 -2.41
N PRO A 365 -22.43 -72.23 -3.66
CA PRO A 365 -21.64 -73.02 -4.61
C PRO A 365 -21.48 -72.38 -6.01
N ALA A 366 -20.90 -73.10 -6.96
CA ALA A 366 -20.17 -72.54 -8.10
C ALA A 366 -20.77 -72.82 -9.50
N SER A 367 -20.25 -72.06 -10.47
CA SER A 367 -20.09 -72.42 -11.90
C SER A 367 -21.32 -72.50 -12.82
N ARG A 368 -21.32 -71.62 -13.84
CA ARG A 368 -21.26 -72.10 -15.23
C ARG A 368 -20.76 -71.05 -16.23
N ARG A 369 -19.83 -71.47 -17.11
CA ARG A 369 -19.43 -70.76 -18.34
C ARG A 369 -20.62 -70.54 -19.28
N LYS A 370 -20.63 -69.41 -19.99
CA LYS A 370 -20.97 -69.38 -21.42
C LYS A 370 -20.13 -68.32 -22.15
N THR A 371 -19.31 -68.79 -23.09
CA THR A 371 -18.54 -68.03 -24.08
C THR A 371 -19.45 -67.59 -25.23
N VAL A 372 -19.40 -66.31 -25.63
CA VAL A 372 -19.68 -65.87 -27.01
C VAL A 372 -18.76 -64.68 -27.36
N THR A 373 -18.17 -64.77 -28.55
CA THR A 373 -17.41 -63.83 -29.41
C THR A 373 -17.85 -62.35 -29.46
N LYS A 374 -17.16 -61.37 -30.09
CA LYS A 374 -15.77 -61.12 -30.58
C LYS A 374 -15.85 -59.88 -31.50
N ALA A 375 -14.99 -58.85 -31.32
CA ALA A 375 -14.55 -57.79 -32.27
C ALA A 375 -14.06 -56.56 -31.43
N ALA A 376 -12.92 -55.86 -31.64
CA ALA A 376 -12.21 -55.43 -32.86
C ALA A 376 -13.02 -54.37 -33.65
N ASP A 377 -12.59 -53.16 -34.01
CA ASP A 377 -11.35 -52.36 -33.85
C ASP A 377 -11.80 -50.87 -33.62
N THR A 378 -11.01 -49.78 -33.63
CA THR A 378 -9.63 -49.46 -34.05
C THR A 378 -9.10 -48.26 -33.24
N GLU A 379 -7.85 -47.85 -33.45
CA GLU A 379 -7.19 -46.67 -32.85
C GLU A 379 -7.39 -45.37 -33.67
N THR A 380 -7.39 -44.21 -32.97
CA THR A 380 -6.82 -42.90 -33.41
C THR A 380 -7.40 -42.14 -34.64
N PRO A 381 -7.05 -40.84 -34.83
CA PRO A 381 -6.21 -39.95 -34.01
C PRO A 381 -6.93 -38.82 -33.27
#